data_AF-A0A968NZE6-F1
#
_entry.id   AF-A0A968NZE6-F1
#
_cell.length_a   1.000
_cell.length_b   1.000
_cell.length_c   1.000
_cell.angle_alpha   90.00
_cell.angle_beta   90.00
_cell.angle_gamma   90.00
#
_symmetry.space_group_name_H-M   'P 1'
#
loop_
_entity.id
_entity.type
_entity.pdbx_description
1 polymer ?
#
loop_
_entity_poly.entity_id
_entity_poly.type
_entity_poly.pdbx_seq_one_letter_code
_entity_poly.pdbx_strand_id
1 'polypeptide(L)'
;MALLPAPATPDLKRRIESLYRDPAVQVTVPDDLEQGSLRVLSRLLDYLGLIGLVTLSMGWIGVYYLGRRWLTLEMPGAGLLKCLGLSSGELLRLLAAKAALVMVAGILLGGAISWAGARAVFPMFVDSLPPEFKLVWSWKSTALLLLIGPFSGLLLLFEPLRACATERLCGCSILRRT
;
A
#
# COMPACT_ATOMS: atom_id res chain seq x y z
N MET A 1 43.18 21.87 18.74
CA MET A 1 44.23 21.26 19.58
C MET A 1 43.74 21.36 21.02
N ALA A 2 43.40 20.29 21.73
CA ALA A 2 43.38 18.85 21.41
C ALA A 2 42.38 18.16 22.37
N LEU A 3 41.72 17.02 22.08
CA LEU A 3 41.73 16.09 20.94
C LEU A 3 40.28 15.71 20.53
N LEU A 4 40.12 15.00 19.40
CA LEU A 4 39.07 13.97 19.27
C LEU A 4 39.73 12.60 19.54
N PRO A 5 39.22 11.77 20.47
CA PRO A 5 39.57 10.35 20.48
C PRO A 5 38.92 9.65 19.28
N ALA A 6 39.70 8.80 18.61
CA ALA A 6 39.27 7.91 17.53
C ALA A 6 38.13 6.96 18.00
N PRO A 7 37.32 6.39 17.08
CA PRO A 7 36.18 5.53 17.43
C PRO A 7 36.58 4.46 18.45
N ALA A 8 35.77 4.34 19.51
CA ALA A 8 36.07 3.51 20.67
C ALA A 8 36.06 2.03 20.30
N THR A 9 37.24 1.48 20.00
CA THR A 9 37.42 0.04 19.78
C THR A 9 36.95 -0.76 21.01
N PRO A 10 36.25 -1.90 20.84
CA PRO A 10 35.70 -2.69 21.94
C PRO A 10 36.76 -3.20 22.94
N ASP A 11 38.03 -3.21 22.54
CA ASP A 11 39.20 -3.50 23.39
C ASP A 11 39.36 -2.49 24.55
N LEU A 12 39.02 -1.21 24.32
CA LEU A 12 39.22 -0.15 25.32
C LEU A 12 38.23 -0.30 26.50
N LYS A 13 36.99 -0.69 26.22
CA LYS A 13 35.94 -0.95 27.23
C LYS A 13 36.39 -2.07 28.18
N ARG A 14 36.89 -3.18 27.64
CA ARG A 14 37.45 -4.31 28.42
C ARG A 14 38.66 -3.94 29.25
N ARG A 15 39.58 -3.12 28.72
CA ARG A 15 40.74 -2.62 29.48
C ARG A 15 40.32 -1.78 30.68
N ILE A 16 39.32 -0.92 30.53
CA ILE A 16 38.83 -0.06 31.62
C ILE A 16 38.07 -0.87 32.68
N GLU A 17 37.20 -1.81 32.29
CA GLU A 17 36.55 -2.76 33.21
C GLU A 17 37.54 -3.62 34.01
N SER A 18 38.70 -3.96 33.41
CA SER A 18 39.73 -4.76 34.10
C SER A 18 40.49 -3.98 35.19
N LEU A 19 40.56 -2.65 35.07
CA LEU A 19 41.28 -1.76 35.99
C LEU A 19 40.40 -1.24 37.13
N TYR A 20 39.07 -1.23 36.96
CA TYR A 20 38.13 -0.72 37.96
C TYR A 20 37.12 -1.79 38.37
N ARG A 21 37.54 -2.69 39.28
CA ARG A 21 36.72 -3.79 39.82
C ARG A 21 35.82 -3.30 40.96
N ASP A 22 34.96 -2.35 40.67
CA ASP A 22 33.97 -1.83 41.61
C ASP A 22 32.56 -1.89 41.00
N PRO A 23 31.61 -2.67 41.56
CA PRO A 23 30.31 -2.96 40.94
C PRO A 23 29.34 -1.77 40.90
N ALA A 24 29.76 -0.60 41.39
CA ALA A 24 28.95 0.62 41.44
C ALA A 24 29.14 1.58 40.25
N VAL A 25 30.18 1.40 39.42
CA VAL A 25 30.50 2.32 38.31
C VAL A 25 30.13 1.72 36.96
N GLN A 26 28.95 2.08 36.45
CA GLN A 26 28.55 1.80 35.08
C GLN A 26 29.22 2.80 34.13
N VAL A 27 30.16 2.32 33.32
CA VAL A 27 30.81 3.11 32.27
C VAL A 27 29.91 3.13 31.02
N THR A 28 28.97 4.06 30.99
CA THR A 28 28.12 4.32 29.81
C THR A 28 28.94 4.97 28.71
N VAL A 29 29.09 4.29 27.57
CA VAL A 29 29.71 4.89 26.38
C VAL A 29 28.63 5.70 25.63
N PRO A 30 28.90 6.93 25.14
CA PRO A 30 27.88 7.73 24.45
C PRO A 30 27.18 7.01 23.26
N ASP A 31 27.90 6.12 22.59
CA ASP A 31 27.40 5.25 21.51
C ASP A 31 26.21 4.37 21.95
N ASP A 32 26.21 3.86 23.20
CA ASP A 32 25.20 2.92 23.70
C ASP A 32 23.79 3.59 23.79
N LEU A 33 23.72 4.92 23.93
CA LEU A 33 22.46 5.68 23.99
C LEU A 33 21.82 5.86 22.60
N GLU A 34 22.61 6.17 21.57
CA GLU A 34 22.08 6.34 20.21
C GLU A 34 21.63 5.00 19.61
N GLN A 35 22.38 3.93 19.87
CA GLN A 35 22.03 2.57 19.45
C GLN A 35 20.71 2.07 20.05
N GLY A 36 20.37 2.50 21.28
CA GLY A 36 19.09 2.19 21.92
C GLY A 36 17.90 2.78 21.14
N SER A 37 17.97 4.05 20.78
CA SER A 37 16.93 4.75 20.02
C SER A 37 16.74 4.15 18.62
N LEU A 38 17.83 3.91 17.89
CA LEU A 38 17.79 3.29 16.56
C LEU A 38 17.19 1.87 16.59
N ARG A 39 17.44 1.10 17.66
CA ARG A 39 16.85 -0.25 17.83
C ARG A 39 15.34 -0.19 18.08
N VAL A 40 14.84 0.84 18.77
CA VAL A 40 13.38 1.06 18.90
C VAL A 40 12.79 1.48 17.56
N LEU A 41 13.41 2.43 16.86
CA LEU A 41 12.96 2.90 15.54
C LEU A 41 12.90 1.78 14.51
N SER A 42 13.92 0.92 14.42
CA SER A 42 13.91 -0.24 13.49
C SER A 42 12.73 -1.18 13.74
N ARG A 43 12.44 -1.52 15.00
CA ARG A 43 11.26 -2.33 15.37
C ARG A 43 9.95 -1.64 14.98
N LEU A 44 9.83 -0.33 15.20
CA LEU A 44 8.66 0.43 14.77
C LEU A 44 8.50 0.39 13.23
N LEU A 45 9.58 0.50 12.47
CA LEU A 45 9.56 0.36 11.02
C LEU A 45 9.14 -1.06 10.58
N ASP A 46 9.66 -2.11 11.22
CA ASP A 46 9.26 -3.50 10.94
C ASP A 46 7.77 -3.73 11.20
N TYR A 47 7.25 -3.24 12.34
CA TYR A 47 5.82 -3.30 12.66
C TYR A 47 4.97 -2.49 11.67
N LEU A 48 5.40 -1.28 11.29
CA LEU A 48 4.68 -0.44 10.34
C LEU A 48 4.67 -1.05 8.93
N GLY A 49 5.76 -1.71 8.52
CA GLY A 49 5.84 -2.49 7.29
C GLY A 49 4.86 -3.67 7.27
N LEU A 50 4.78 -4.42 8.37
CA LEU A 50 3.82 -5.52 8.53
C LEU A 50 2.36 -5.02 8.49
N ILE A 51 2.05 -3.95 9.21
CA ILE A 51 0.72 -3.32 9.20
C ILE A 51 0.39 -2.77 7.80
N GLY A 52 1.36 -2.17 7.11
CA GLY A 52 1.24 -1.74 5.72
C GLY A 52 0.89 -2.90 4.78
N LEU A 53 1.54 -4.06 4.92
CA LEU A 53 1.24 -5.25 4.13
C LEU A 53 -0.16 -5.81 4.41
N VAL A 54 -0.58 -5.86 5.68
CA VAL A 54 -1.92 -6.32 6.09
C VAL A 54 -3.01 -5.39 5.56
N THR A 55 -2.84 -4.07 5.71
CA THR A 55 -3.81 -3.07 5.23
C THR A 55 -3.91 -3.05 3.70
N LEU A 56 -2.78 -3.18 2.99
CA LEU A 56 -2.75 -3.33 1.53
C LEU A 56 -3.52 -4.60 1.08
N SER A 57 -3.28 -5.73 1.76
CA SER A 57 -3.98 -6.99 1.50
C SER A 57 -5.48 -6.86 1.72
N MET A 58 -5.90 -6.21 2.81
CA MET A 58 -7.31 -5.96 3.14
C MET A 58 -7.99 -5.07 2.10
N GLY A 59 -7.30 -4.02 1.63
CA GLY A 59 -7.79 -3.16 0.54
C GLY A 59 -8.04 -3.94 -0.75
N TRP A 60 -7.11 -4.83 -1.12
CA TRP A 60 -7.21 -5.66 -2.31
C TRP A 60 -8.39 -6.64 -2.26
N ILE A 61 -8.62 -7.27 -1.11
CA ILE A 61 -9.78 -8.14 -0.86
C ILE A 61 -11.08 -7.33 -1.05
N GLY A 62 -11.14 -6.11 -0.53
CA GLY A 62 -12.27 -5.20 -0.74
C GLY A 62 -12.55 -4.92 -2.22
N VAL A 63 -11.52 -4.60 -3.01
CA VAL A 63 -11.65 -4.36 -4.46
C VAL A 63 -12.23 -5.58 -5.18
N TYR A 64 -11.79 -6.80 -4.85
CA TYR A 64 -12.32 -8.03 -5.44
C TYR A 64 -13.81 -8.23 -5.14
N TYR A 65 -14.21 -8.14 -3.87
CA TYR A 65 -15.60 -8.35 -3.46
C TYR A 65 -16.55 -7.29 -4.04
N LEU A 66 -16.17 -6.00 -3.98
CA LEU A 66 -16.97 -4.92 -4.55
C LEU A 66 -17.08 -5.05 -6.08
N GLY A 67 -15.98 -5.36 -6.77
CA GLY A 67 -15.98 -5.56 -8.22
C GLY A 67 -16.84 -6.74 -8.65
N ARG A 68 -16.77 -7.89 -7.96
CA ARG A 68 -17.65 -9.05 -8.21
C ARG A 68 -19.13 -8.75 -7.94
N ARG A 69 -19.43 -7.96 -6.90
CA ARG A 69 -20.81 -7.49 -6.63
C ARG A 69 -21.31 -6.55 -7.72
N TRP A 70 -20.50 -5.57 -8.16
CA TRP A 70 -20.85 -4.66 -9.25
C TRP A 70 -21.11 -5.42 -10.56
N LEU A 71 -20.25 -6.37 -10.91
CA LEU A 71 -20.46 -7.29 -12.04
C LEU A 71 -21.84 -7.97 -11.98
N THR A 72 -22.23 -8.46 -10.79
CA THR A 72 -23.51 -9.13 -10.56
C THR A 72 -24.71 -8.19 -10.74
N LEU A 73 -24.58 -6.92 -10.34
CA LEU A 73 -25.61 -5.90 -10.49
C LEU A 73 -25.80 -5.45 -11.95
N GLU A 74 -24.75 -5.44 -12.77
CA GLU A 74 -24.86 -5.08 -14.20
C GLU A 74 -25.34 -6.24 -15.10
N MET A 75 -25.38 -7.49 -14.60
CA MET A 75 -25.78 -8.65 -15.40
C MET A 75 -27.17 -8.57 -16.08
N PRO A 76 -28.22 -7.96 -15.50
CA PRO A 76 -29.51 -7.80 -16.17
C PRO A 76 -29.43 -6.86 -17.38
N GLY A 77 -28.75 -5.72 -17.24
CA GLY A 77 -28.54 -4.76 -18.33
C GLY A 77 -27.68 -5.34 -19.46
N ALA A 78 -26.63 -6.08 -19.11
CA ALA A 78 -25.82 -6.85 -20.05
C ALA A 78 -26.64 -7.89 -20.85
N GLY A 79 -27.68 -8.47 -20.24
CA GLY A 79 -28.61 -9.36 -20.91
C GLY A 79 -29.40 -8.68 -22.03
N LEU A 80 -29.94 -7.48 -21.79
CA LEU A 80 -30.67 -6.71 -22.80
C LEU A 80 -29.78 -6.34 -24.01
N LEU A 81 -28.54 -5.88 -23.78
CA LEU A 81 -27.61 -5.59 -24.88
C LEU A 81 -27.30 -6.84 -25.72
N LYS A 82 -27.27 -8.03 -25.09
CA LYS A 82 -27.04 -9.28 -25.81
C LYS A 82 -28.25 -9.72 -26.64
N CYS A 83 -29.47 -9.48 -26.15
CA CYS A 83 -30.70 -9.64 -26.95
C CYS A 83 -30.77 -8.68 -28.15
N LEU A 84 -30.13 -7.51 -28.05
CA LEU A 84 -29.96 -6.54 -29.15
C LEU A 84 -28.85 -6.93 -30.15
N GLY A 85 -28.24 -8.12 -30.01
CA GLY A 85 -27.27 -8.67 -30.96
C GLY A 85 -25.80 -8.38 -30.66
N LEU A 86 -25.47 -7.77 -29.52
CA LEU A 86 -24.08 -7.48 -29.17
C LEU A 86 -23.26 -8.77 -28.98
N SER A 87 -22.09 -8.85 -29.61
CA SER A 87 -21.26 -10.06 -29.51
C SER A 87 -20.68 -10.24 -28.10
N SER A 88 -20.40 -11.50 -27.72
CA SER A 88 -19.79 -11.82 -26.42
C SER A 88 -18.45 -11.10 -26.19
N GLY A 89 -17.68 -10.84 -27.25
CA GLY A 89 -16.41 -10.13 -27.18
C GLY A 89 -16.56 -8.63 -26.97
N GLU A 90 -17.57 -8.00 -27.59
CA GLU A 90 -17.88 -6.58 -27.39
C GLU A 90 -18.40 -6.31 -25.98
N LEU A 91 -19.28 -7.19 -25.47
CA LEU A 91 -19.76 -7.10 -24.09
C LEU A 91 -18.61 -7.17 -23.08
N LEU A 92 -17.66 -8.08 -23.29
CA LEU A 92 -16.46 -8.21 -22.44
C LEU A 92 -15.60 -6.94 -22.49
N ARG A 93 -15.36 -6.38 -23.68
CA ARG A 93 -14.59 -5.12 -23.85
C ARG A 93 -15.27 -3.94 -23.17
N LEU A 94 -16.59 -3.80 -23.33
CA LEU A 94 -17.37 -2.71 -22.73
C LEU A 94 -17.30 -2.76 -21.19
N LEU A 95 -17.46 -3.95 -20.62
CA LEU A 95 -17.46 -4.14 -19.16
C LEU A 95 -16.06 -3.97 -18.57
N ALA A 96 -15.02 -4.44 -19.28
CA ALA A 96 -13.62 -4.17 -18.94
C ALA A 96 -13.26 -2.68 -19.02
N ALA A 97 -13.77 -1.94 -20.02
CA ALA A 97 -13.55 -0.51 -20.16
C ALA A 97 -14.22 0.29 -19.03
N LYS A 98 -15.47 -0.05 -18.64
CA LYS A 98 -16.13 0.55 -17.47
C LYS A 98 -15.35 0.26 -16.18
N ALA A 99 -14.89 -0.98 -15.98
CA ALA A 99 -14.07 -1.32 -14.82
C ALA A 99 -12.75 -0.53 -14.79
N ALA A 100 -12.05 -0.42 -15.93
CA ALA A 100 -10.81 0.35 -16.04
C ALA A 100 -11.00 1.85 -15.71
N LEU A 101 -12.09 2.47 -16.20
CA LEU A 101 -12.44 3.85 -15.87
C LEU A 101 -12.66 4.04 -14.36
N VAL A 102 -13.38 3.12 -13.71
CA VAL A 102 -13.60 3.15 -12.25
C VAL A 102 -12.28 3.00 -11.48
N MET A 103 -11.37 2.11 -11.92
CA MET A 103 -10.05 1.97 -11.28
C MET A 103 -9.19 3.23 -11.41
N VAL A 104 -9.15 3.84 -12.60
CA VAL A 104 -8.41 5.10 -12.82
C VAL A 104 -8.99 6.24 -11.97
N ALA A 105 -10.32 6.37 -11.91
CA ALA A 105 -10.98 7.35 -11.05
C ALA A 105 -10.66 7.10 -9.56
N GLY A 106 -10.66 5.85 -9.10
CA GLY A 106 -10.30 5.45 -7.75
C GLY A 106 -8.85 5.84 -7.37
N ILE A 107 -7.89 5.64 -8.28
CA ILE A 107 -6.48 6.01 -8.06
C ILE A 107 -6.32 7.53 -8.00
N LEU A 108 -6.99 8.27 -8.88
CA LEU A 108 -6.95 9.74 -8.88
C LEU A 108 -7.54 10.31 -7.58
N LEU A 109 -8.68 9.81 -7.14
CA LEU A 109 -9.32 10.21 -5.88
C LEU A 109 -8.47 9.81 -4.66
N GLY A 110 -7.97 8.58 -4.61
CA GLY A 110 -7.10 8.10 -3.53
C GLY A 110 -5.81 8.92 -3.43
N GLY A 111 -5.14 9.18 -4.55
CA GLY A 111 -3.95 10.03 -4.60
C GLY A 111 -4.23 11.47 -4.19
N ALA A 112 -5.35 12.06 -4.62
CA ALA A 112 -5.77 13.40 -4.20
C ALA A 112 -6.05 13.48 -2.68
N ILE A 113 -6.75 12.48 -2.12
CA ILE A 113 -7.02 12.38 -0.68
C ILE A 113 -5.71 12.21 0.10
N SER A 114 -4.80 11.35 -0.34
CA SER A 114 -3.49 11.17 0.31
C SER A 114 -2.64 12.45 0.29
N TRP A 115 -2.63 13.18 -0.83
CA TRP A 115 -1.92 14.45 -0.96
C TRP A 115 -2.54 15.56 -0.07
N ALA A 116 -3.86 15.68 -0.08
CA ALA A 116 -4.58 16.61 0.79
C ALA A 116 -4.36 16.29 2.28
N GLY A 117 -4.43 15.02 2.66
CA GLY A 117 -4.15 14.54 4.01
C GLY A 117 -2.72 14.84 4.45
N ALA A 118 -1.72 14.54 3.61
CA ALA A 118 -0.33 14.89 3.89
C ALA A 118 -0.15 16.40 4.12
N ARG A 119 -0.76 17.24 3.28
CA ARG A 119 -0.66 18.71 3.41
C ARG A 119 -1.42 19.28 4.60
N ALA A 120 -2.51 18.63 5.04
CA ALA A 120 -3.31 19.06 6.19
C ALA A 120 -2.72 18.62 7.53
N VAL A 121 -2.12 17.41 7.58
CA VAL A 121 -1.51 16.86 8.79
C VAL A 121 -0.13 17.47 9.06
N PHE A 122 0.68 17.74 8.03
CA PHE A 122 2.02 18.31 8.19
C PHE A 122 2.08 19.54 9.13
N PRO A 123 1.29 20.62 8.93
CA PRO A 123 1.35 21.80 9.80
C PRO A 123 0.96 21.54 11.26
N MET A 124 0.18 20.48 11.56
CA MET A 124 -0.22 20.16 12.94
C MET A 124 0.93 19.57 13.78
N PHE A 125 2.02 19.12 13.14
CA PHE A 125 3.14 18.46 13.78
C PHE A 125 4.47 19.22 13.65
N VAL A 126 4.50 20.37 12.96
CA VAL A 126 5.72 21.17 12.76
C VAL A 126 6.39 21.57 14.08
N ASP A 127 5.61 21.90 15.11
CA ASP A 127 6.12 22.32 16.43
C ASP A 127 6.82 21.20 17.22
N SER A 128 6.77 19.94 16.76
CA SER A 128 7.35 18.77 17.44
C SER A 128 8.31 17.94 16.58
N LEU A 129 8.59 18.33 15.33
CA LEU A 129 9.52 17.62 14.45
C LEU A 129 10.82 18.40 14.20
N PRO A 130 11.99 17.73 14.15
CA PRO A 130 13.21 18.32 13.61
C PRO A 130 12.99 18.82 12.17
N PRO A 131 13.60 19.96 11.76
CA PRO A 131 13.34 20.64 10.48
C PRO A 131 13.84 19.91 9.22
N GLU A 132 14.28 18.66 9.34
CA GLU A 132 14.91 17.85 8.29
C GLU A 132 13.90 17.22 7.29
N PHE A 133 12.63 17.11 7.67
CA PHE A 133 11.62 16.36 6.92
C PHE A 133 11.13 17.06 5.64
N LYS A 134 11.80 16.80 4.52
CA LYS A 134 11.38 17.26 3.18
C LYS A 134 10.38 16.30 2.56
N LEU A 135 9.14 16.76 2.36
CA LEU A 135 8.12 16.06 1.58
C LEU A 135 8.46 16.12 0.08
N VAL A 136 9.16 15.11 -0.44
CA VAL A 136 9.57 15.04 -1.85
C VAL A 136 8.55 14.24 -2.67
N TRP A 137 7.87 14.91 -3.61
CA TRP A 137 6.98 14.24 -4.56
C TRP A 137 7.77 13.63 -5.73
N SER A 138 7.87 12.30 -5.77
CA SER A 138 8.52 11.58 -6.87
C SER A 138 7.53 11.25 -7.99
N TRP A 139 7.67 11.95 -9.14
CA TRP A 139 6.86 11.69 -10.33
C TRP A 139 6.93 10.23 -10.82
N LYS A 140 8.10 9.58 -10.66
CA LYS A 140 8.30 8.17 -11.03
C LYS A 140 7.36 7.25 -10.24
N SER A 141 7.17 7.51 -8.95
CA SER A 141 6.30 6.72 -8.09
C SER A 141 4.82 6.91 -8.45
N THR A 142 4.40 8.15 -8.75
CA THR A 142 3.03 8.44 -9.20
C THR A 142 2.69 7.76 -10.53
N ALA A 143 3.58 7.85 -11.51
CA ALA A 143 3.40 7.22 -12.82
C ALA A 143 3.35 5.68 -12.71
N LEU A 144 4.20 5.09 -11.86
CA LEU A 144 4.20 3.65 -11.60
C LEU A 144 2.89 3.19 -10.95
N LEU A 145 2.35 3.95 -9.98
CA LEU A 145 1.06 3.66 -9.36
C LEU A 145 -0.10 3.71 -10.35
N LEU A 146 -0.10 4.70 -11.24
CA LEU A 146 -1.12 4.90 -12.28
C LEU A 146 -1.13 3.78 -13.32
N LEU A 147 0.02 3.13 -13.57
CA LEU A 147 0.13 1.96 -14.46
C LEU A 147 -0.24 0.65 -13.75
N ILE A 148 0.29 0.41 -12.54
CA ILE A 148 0.09 -0.86 -11.82
C ILE A 148 -1.33 -0.99 -11.28
N GLY A 149 -1.94 0.08 -10.79
CA GLY A 149 -3.26 0.05 -10.17
C GLY A 149 -4.38 -0.48 -11.08
N PRO A 150 -4.60 0.09 -12.28
CA PRO A 150 -5.63 -0.38 -13.20
C PRO A 150 -5.30 -1.78 -13.74
N PHE A 151 -4.02 -2.04 -14.02
CA PHE A 151 -3.56 -3.32 -14.55
C PHE A 151 -3.85 -4.46 -13.56
N SER A 152 -3.52 -4.27 -12.28
CA SER A 152 -3.73 -5.29 -11.25
C SER A 152 -5.20 -5.50 -10.87
N GLY A 153 -5.98 -4.43 -10.77
CA GLY A 153 -7.43 -4.52 -10.57
C GLY A 153 -8.13 -5.22 -11.74
N LEU A 154 -7.70 -4.94 -12.97
CA LEU A 154 -8.21 -5.62 -14.17
C LEU A 154 -7.81 -7.10 -14.20
N LEU A 155 -6.58 -7.45 -13.79
CA LEU A 155 -6.11 -8.83 -13.70
C LEU A 155 -6.99 -9.67 -12.76
N LEU A 156 -7.37 -9.12 -11.60
CA LEU A 156 -8.28 -9.81 -10.67
C LEU A 156 -9.72 -9.93 -11.19
N LEU A 157 -10.21 -8.92 -11.91
CA LEU A 157 -11.55 -8.94 -12.47
C LEU A 157 -11.64 -9.78 -13.75
N PHE A 158 -10.52 -10.13 -14.38
CA PHE A 158 -10.47 -10.88 -15.62
C PHE A 158 -11.10 -12.28 -15.51
N GLU A 159 -10.89 -12.95 -14.38
CA GLU A 159 -11.42 -14.29 -14.13
C GLU A 159 -12.95 -14.30 -13.92
N PRO A 160 -13.54 -13.48 -13.01
CA PRO A 160 -14.99 -13.36 -12.94
C PRO A 160 -15.62 -12.76 -14.21
N LEU A 161 -14.94 -11.86 -14.94
CA LEU A 161 -15.38 -11.39 -16.26
C LEU A 161 -15.50 -12.53 -17.27
N ARG A 162 -14.49 -13.41 -17.35
CA ARG A 162 -14.50 -14.61 -18.21
C ARG A 162 -15.58 -15.61 -17.79
N ALA A 163 -15.73 -15.87 -16.50
CA ALA A 163 -16.79 -16.75 -15.98
C ALA A 163 -18.18 -16.24 -16.42
N CYS A 164 -18.48 -14.97 -16.19
CA CYS A 164 -19.75 -14.34 -16.58
C CYS A 164 -20.00 -14.38 -18.09
N ALA A 165 -18.96 -14.18 -18.91
CA ALA A 165 -19.06 -14.25 -20.36
C ALA A 165 -19.28 -15.68 -20.89
N THR A 166 -18.72 -16.68 -20.20
CA THR A 166 -18.75 -18.09 -20.62
C THR A 166 -20.01 -18.81 -20.17
N GLU A 167 -20.39 -18.72 -18.90
CA GLU A 167 -21.60 -19.39 -18.37
C GLU A 167 -22.88 -18.91 -19.10
N ARG A 168 -22.95 -17.62 -19.43
CA ARG A 168 -24.12 -17.02 -20.10
C ARG A 168 -24.11 -17.16 -21.63
N LEU A 169 -23.16 -17.90 -22.23
CA LEU A 169 -23.33 -18.44 -23.58
C LEU A 169 -24.33 -19.60 -23.63
N CYS A 170 -24.64 -20.23 -22.48
CA CYS A 170 -25.57 -21.37 -22.37
C CYS A 170 -26.80 -21.07 -21.49
N GLY A 171 -26.88 -19.89 -20.89
CA GLY A 171 -27.69 -19.62 -19.70
C GLY A 171 -29.07 -18.97 -19.92
N CYS A 172 -30.01 -19.67 -20.56
CA CYS A 172 -31.44 -19.28 -20.54
C CYS A 172 -32.09 -19.45 -19.13
N SER A 173 -31.39 -20.08 -18.20
CA SER A 173 -31.87 -20.48 -16.87
C SER A 173 -32.11 -19.35 -15.86
N ILE A 174 -31.54 -18.16 -16.08
CA ILE A 174 -31.60 -17.06 -15.09
C ILE A 174 -32.93 -16.30 -15.12
N LEU A 175 -33.72 -16.41 -16.19
CA LEU A 175 -35.06 -15.81 -16.30
C LEU A 175 -36.16 -16.66 -15.62
N ARG A 176 -35.80 -17.73 -14.90
CA ARG A 176 -36.72 -18.67 -14.24
C ARG A 176 -36.69 -18.62 -12.70
N ARG A 177 -36.14 -17.54 -12.13
CA ARG A 177 -36.00 -17.36 -10.66
C ARG A 177 -36.59 -16.05 -10.12
N THR A 178 -37.40 -15.39 -10.94
CA THR A 178 -38.28 -14.27 -10.63
C THR A 178 -39.67 -14.63 -11.15
#